data_AF-A0A9E2XYM9-F1
#
_entry.id   AF-A0A9E2XYM9-F1
#
_cell.length_a   1.000
_cell.length_b   1.000
_cell.length_c   1.000
_cell.angle_alpha   90.00
_cell.angle_beta   90.00
_cell.angle_gamma   90.00
#
_symmetry.space_group_name_H-M   'P 1'
#
loop_
_entity.id
_entity.type
_entity.pdbx_description
1 polymer ?
#
loop_
_entity_poly.entity_id
_entity_poly.type
_entity_poly.pdbx_seq_one_letter_code
_entity_poly.pdbx_strand_id
1 'polypeptide(L)'
;MAITRFDRTQPPGPRMSRCVVRNDTVYLAGLTAGDTSQDIKGQTKQILDKIDGYLAQAGTNKSNLLSANLWIKDMALFADMNSVWNAWVDPENPPAR
;
A
#
# COMPACT_ATOMS: atom_id res chain seq x y z
N MET A 1 4.58 -11.52 22.92
CA MET A 1 4.85 -10.73 21.70
C MET A 1 3.84 -9.60 21.58
N ALA A 2 4.30 -8.36 21.42
CA ALA A 2 3.46 -7.17 21.31
C ALA A 2 2.94 -6.97 19.87
N ILE A 3 1.81 -6.28 19.72
CA ILE A 3 1.28 -5.83 18.41
C ILE A 3 1.39 -4.31 18.39
N THR A 4 2.02 -3.78 17.35
CA THR A 4 2.09 -2.33 17.11
C THR A 4 1.08 -1.95 16.03
N ARG A 5 0.39 -0.82 16.20
CA ARG A 5 -0.65 -0.33 15.28
C ARG A 5 -0.38 1.12 14.92
N PHE A 6 -0.35 1.42 13.64
CA PHE A 6 -0.23 2.78 13.13
C PHE A 6 -1.54 3.21 12.47
N ASP A 7 -1.85 4.51 12.61
CA ASP A 7 -2.97 5.18 11.96
C ASP A 7 -4.31 4.41 12.12
N ARG A 8 -4.80 4.44 13.36
CA ARG A 8 -6.11 3.88 13.72
C ARG A 8 -7.19 4.87 13.30
N THR A 9 -8.19 4.39 12.56
CA THR A 9 -9.34 5.23 12.15
C THR A 9 -10.01 5.86 13.37
N GLN A 10 -10.36 7.13 13.23
CA GLN A 10 -11.11 7.91 14.23
C GLN A 10 -12.53 8.22 13.69
N PRO A 11 -13.40 8.96 14.42
CA PRO A 11 -14.88 8.91 14.35
C PRO A 11 -15.55 8.57 13.01
N PRO A 12 -16.63 7.76 13.03
CA PRO A 12 -17.50 7.46 14.18
C PRO A 12 -17.04 6.28 15.07
N GLY A 13 -15.84 5.72 14.86
CA GLY A 13 -15.24 4.74 15.77
C GLY A 13 -14.07 3.99 15.14
N PRO A 14 -13.31 3.20 15.93
CA PRO A 14 -12.15 2.45 15.43
C PRO A 14 -12.61 1.24 14.58
N ARG A 15 -12.60 1.40 13.26
CA ARG A 15 -12.89 0.34 12.29
C ARG A 15 -11.64 -0.45 11.88
N MET A 16 -10.49 0.21 11.75
CA MET A 16 -9.25 -0.43 11.30
C MET A 16 -7.99 0.33 11.73
N SER A 17 -6.84 -0.33 11.63
CA SER A 17 -5.51 0.31 11.59
C SER A 17 -4.98 0.22 10.17
N ARG A 18 -4.33 1.28 9.66
CA ARG A 18 -3.76 1.24 8.30
C ARG A 18 -2.53 0.36 8.20
N CYS A 19 -1.78 0.24 9.28
CA CYS A 19 -0.63 -0.66 9.39
C CYS A 19 -0.61 -1.36 10.74
N VAL A 20 -0.31 -2.67 10.73
CA VAL A 20 -0.21 -3.53 11.92
C VAL A 20 1.08 -4.32 11.81
N VAL A 21 1.88 -4.30 12.86
CA VAL A 21 3.13 -5.06 12.94
C VAL A 21 3.00 -6.13 14.01
N ARG A 22 3.30 -7.37 13.63
CA ARG A 22 3.41 -8.52 14.54
C ARG A 22 4.73 -9.22 14.24
N ASN A 23 5.65 -9.16 15.21
CA ASN A 23 7.03 -9.61 15.01
C ASN A 23 7.61 -8.96 13.75
N ASP A 24 8.02 -9.76 12.77
CA ASP A 24 8.74 -9.33 11.58
C ASP A 24 7.80 -9.18 10.36
N THR A 25 6.48 -9.27 10.58
CA THR A 25 5.48 -9.15 9.53
C THR A 25 4.68 -7.86 9.65
N VAL A 26 4.65 -7.11 8.54
CA VAL A 26 3.88 -5.88 8.38
C VAL A 26 2.63 -6.17 7.56
N TYR A 27 1.46 -5.82 8.11
CA TYR A 27 0.18 -5.90 7.43
C TYR A 27 -0.32 -4.50 7.12
N LEU A 28 -0.47 -4.18 5.83
CA LEU A 28 -1.11 -2.96 5.38
C LEU A 28 -2.59 -3.21 5.09
N ALA A 29 -3.45 -2.26 5.45
CA ALA A 29 -4.86 -2.28 5.09
C ALA A 29 -5.06 -2.01 3.59
N GLY A 30 -6.31 -2.07 3.12
CA GLY A 30 -6.66 -1.53 1.81
C GLY A 30 -6.38 -0.02 1.74
N LEU A 31 -5.48 0.37 0.85
CA LEU A 31 -5.09 1.77 0.64
C LEU A 31 -5.71 2.28 -0.66
N THR A 32 -6.26 3.50 -0.60
CA THR A 32 -6.88 4.19 -1.73
C THR A 32 -6.24 5.56 -1.91
N ALA A 33 -6.37 6.15 -3.11
CA ALA A 33 -5.94 7.52 -3.35
C ALA A 33 -6.68 8.51 -2.44
N GLY A 34 -6.00 9.59 -2.02
CA GLY A 34 -6.63 10.66 -1.26
C GLY A 34 -7.39 11.60 -2.18
N ASP A 35 -6.75 11.98 -3.29
CA ASP A 35 -7.37 12.71 -4.38
C ASP A 35 -7.79 11.73 -5.48
N THR A 36 -9.10 11.55 -5.60
CA THR A 36 -9.74 10.65 -6.56
C THR A 36 -10.11 11.33 -7.88
N SER A 37 -9.80 12.63 -8.03
CA SER A 37 -10.01 13.37 -9.27
C SER A 37 -8.91 13.11 -10.31
N GLN A 38 -7.74 12.61 -9.88
CA GLN A 38 -6.64 12.21 -10.76
C GLN A 38 -6.96 10.93 -11.54
N ASP A 39 -6.22 10.73 -12.63
CA ASP A 39 -6.29 9.49 -13.39
C ASP A 39 -5.69 8.29 -12.63
N ILE A 40 -5.72 7.12 -13.26
CA ILE A 40 -5.21 5.89 -12.63
C ILE A 40 -3.73 6.00 -12.25
N LYS A 41 -2.91 6.75 -13.01
CA LYS A 41 -1.48 6.88 -12.73
C LYS A 41 -1.27 7.73 -11.48
N GLY A 42 -1.93 8.87 -11.40
CA GLY A 42 -1.90 9.75 -10.24
C GLY A 42 -2.42 9.06 -8.98
N GLN A 43 -3.55 8.35 -9.09
CA GLN A 43 -4.11 7.59 -7.97
C GLN A 43 -3.18 6.45 -7.52
N THR A 44 -2.58 5.71 -8.46
CA THR A 44 -1.63 4.63 -8.15
C THR A 44 -0.40 5.18 -7.43
N LYS A 45 0.16 6.29 -7.92
CA LYS A 45 1.30 6.94 -7.27
C LYS A 45 0.98 7.34 -5.83
N GLN A 46 -0.17 7.97 -5.58
CA GLN A 46 -0.58 8.34 -4.23
C GLN A 46 -0.69 7.13 -3.28
N ILE A 47 -1.16 5.99 -3.78
CA ILE A 47 -1.27 4.76 -2.99
C ILE A 47 0.13 4.21 -2.67
N LEU A 48 1.03 4.18 -3.65
CA LEU A 48 2.40 3.72 -3.47
C LEU A 48 3.19 4.62 -2.50
N ASP A 49 3.02 5.94 -2.58
CA ASP A 49 3.61 6.90 -1.64
C ASP A 49 3.12 6.63 -0.20
N LYS A 50 1.84 6.24 -0.01
CA LYS A 50 1.31 5.83 1.30
C LYS A 50 1.92 4.52 1.78
N ILE A 51 2.09 3.54 0.89
CA ILE A 51 2.74 2.26 1.20
C ILE A 51 4.15 2.53 1.71
N ASP A 52 4.95 3.31 0.99
CA ASP A 52 6.31 3.69 1.40
C ASP A 52 6.31 4.35 2.80
N GLY A 53 5.37 5.26 3.05
CA GLY A 53 5.22 5.91 4.35
C GLY A 53 4.95 4.93 5.50
N TYR A 54 4.07 3.95 5.30
CA TYR A 54 3.79 2.94 6.34
C TYR A 54 4.90 1.91 6.50
N LEU A 55 5.56 1.50 5.41
CA LEU A 55 6.72 0.61 5.47
C LEU A 55 7.86 1.29 6.25
N ALA A 56 8.14 2.56 5.98
CA ALA A 56 9.13 3.34 6.71
C ALA A 56 8.79 3.47 8.21
N GLN A 57 7.53 3.71 8.56
CA GLN A 57 7.07 3.72 9.97
C GLN A 57 7.27 2.36 10.66
N ALA A 58 7.15 1.26 9.91
CA ALA A 58 7.42 -0.09 10.39
C ALA A 58 8.91 -0.48 10.34
N GLY A 59 9.80 0.41 9.92
CA GLY A 59 11.24 0.15 9.85
C GLY A 59 11.67 -0.75 8.69
N THR A 60 10.86 -0.83 7.63
CA THR A 60 11.12 -1.64 6.44
C THR A 60 10.89 -0.83 5.15
N ASN A 61 10.99 -1.47 3.98
CA ASN A 61 10.77 -0.83 2.69
C ASN A 61 10.27 -1.85 1.65
N LYS A 62 10.00 -1.36 0.43
CA LYS A 62 9.38 -2.14 -0.65
C LYS A 62 10.18 -3.36 -1.14
N SER A 63 11.48 -3.47 -0.84
CA SER A 63 12.28 -4.67 -1.15
C SER A 63 11.88 -5.89 -0.30
N ASN A 64 11.11 -5.68 0.77
CA ASN A 64 10.65 -6.74 1.68
C ASN A 64 9.16 -7.07 1.49
N LEU A 65 8.56 -6.66 0.38
CA LEU A 65 7.17 -7.02 0.08
C LEU A 65 7.07 -8.52 -0.20
N LEU A 66 6.17 -9.19 0.51
CA LEU A 66 5.87 -10.61 0.30
C LEU A 66 4.75 -10.80 -0.71
N SER A 67 3.66 -10.04 -0.55
CA SER A 67 2.46 -10.13 -1.38
C SER A 67 1.78 -8.77 -1.54
N ALA A 68 1.21 -8.49 -2.71
CA ALA A 68 0.38 -7.31 -2.97
C ALA A 68 -0.92 -7.70 -3.67
N ASN A 69 -2.08 -7.27 -3.15
CA ASN A 69 -3.36 -7.48 -3.81
C ASN A 69 -3.85 -6.18 -4.43
N LEU A 70 -4.18 -6.21 -5.72
CA LEU A 70 -4.62 -5.02 -6.46
C LEU A 70 -6.05 -5.16 -6.95
N TRP A 71 -6.86 -4.19 -6.56
CA TRP A 71 -8.24 -4.06 -6.97
C TRP A 71 -8.36 -2.85 -7.89
N ILE A 72 -8.61 -3.10 -9.17
CA ILE A 72 -8.83 -2.05 -10.16
C ILE A 72 -10.30 -2.08 -10.56
N LYS A 73 -10.91 -0.91 -10.68
CA LYS A 73 -12.33 -0.77 -11.04
C LYS A 73 -12.64 -1.19 -12.49
N ASP A 74 -11.65 -1.10 -13.38
CA ASP A 74 -11.79 -1.33 -14.82
C ASP A 74 -10.47 -1.87 -15.38
N MET A 75 -10.53 -2.99 -16.09
CA MET A 75 -9.36 -3.63 -16.69
C MET A 75 -8.75 -2.83 -17.83
N ALA A 76 -9.48 -1.90 -18.45
CA ALA A 76 -8.90 -0.96 -19.41
C ALA A 76 -7.77 -0.11 -18.81
N LEU A 77 -7.77 0.08 -17.48
CA LEU A 77 -6.78 0.87 -16.74
C LEU A 77 -5.54 0.06 -16.30
N PHE A 78 -5.53 -1.25 -16.53
CA PHE A 78 -4.51 -2.17 -16.00
C PHE A 78 -3.10 -1.84 -16.50
N ALA A 79 -2.96 -1.54 -17.79
CA ALA A 79 -1.67 -1.22 -18.39
C ALA A 79 -1.07 0.08 -17.81
N ASP A 80 -1.90 1.12 -17.67
CA ASP A 80 -1.47 2.40 -17.10
C ASP A 80 -1.12 2.29 -15.62
N MET A 81 -1.91 1.55 -14.83
CA MET A 81 -1.57 1.25 -13.43
C MET A 81 -0.22 0.50 -13.34
N ASN A 82 -0.04 -0.54 -14.15
CA ASN A 82 1.20 -1.32 -14.17
C ASN A 82 2.41 -0.48 -14.56
N SER A 83 2.26 0.52 -15.44
CA SER A 83 3.37 1.41 -15.77
C SER A 83 3.94 2.12 -14.54
N VAL A 84 3.07 2.54 -13.62
CA VAL A 84 3.47 3.20 -12.36
C VAL A 84 4.00 2.18 -11.35
N TRP A 85 3.37 1.02 -11.23
CA TRP A 85 3.87 -0.06 -10.36
C TRP A 85 5.28 -0.52 -10.76
N ASN A 86 5.50 -0.80 -12.04
CA ASN A 86 6.77 -1.32 -12.55
C ASN A 86 7.92 -0.32 -12.34
N ALA A 87 7.61 0.99 -12.41
CA ALA A 87 8.59 2.03 -12.12
C ALA A 87 8.91 2.15 -10.61
N TRP A 88 8.01 1.71 -9.73
CA TRP A 88 8.15 1.86 -8.29
C TRP A 88 8.70 0.62 -7.59
N VAL A 89 8.27 -0.58 -8.00
CA VAL A 89 8.64 -1.85 -7.34
C VAL A 89 10.15 -2.07 -7.39
N ASP A 90 10.69 -2.77 -6.38
CA ASP A 90 12.08 -3.22 -6.43
C ASP A 90 12.22 -4.32 -7.52
N PRO A 91 13.03 -4.09 -8.57
CA PRO A 91 13.18 -5.06 -9.66
C PRO A 91 13.85 -6.37 -9.21
N GLU A 92 14.67 -6.34 -8.16
CA GLU A 92 15.38 -7.53 -7.66
C GLU A 92 14.53 -8.33 -6.68
N ASN A 93 13.53 -7.69 -6.07
CA ASN A 93 12.69 -8.28 -5.01
C ASN A 93 11.18 -8.03 -5.25
N PRO A 94 10.60 -8.48 -6.39
CA PRO A 94 9.18 -8.30 -6.63
C PRO A 94 8.33 -9.20 -5.72
N PRO A 95 7.19 -8.71 -5.18
CA PRO A 95 6.30 -9.54 -4.38
C PRO A 95 5.44 -10.47 -5.23
N ALA A 96 4.85 -11.49 -4.61
CA ALA A 96 3.69 -12.16 -5.20
C ALA A 96 2.54 -11.14 -5.40
N ARG A 97 1.83 -11.18 -6.53
CA ARG A 97 0.90 -10.10 -6.88
C ARG A 97 -0.28 -10.54 -7.75
#